data_AF-A0A7W0FHF2-F1
#
_entry.id   AF-A0A7W0FHF2-F1
#
_cell.length_a   1.000
_cell.length_b   1.000
_cell.length_c   1.000
_cell.angle_alpha   90.00
_cell.angle_beta   90.00
_cell.angle_gamma   90.00
#
_symmetry.space_group_name_H-M   'P 1'
#
loop_
_entity.id
_entity.type
_entity.pdbx_description
1 polymer ?
#
loop_
_entity_poly.entity_id
_entity_poly.type
_entity_poly.pdbx_seq_one_letter_code
_entity_poly.pdbx_strand_id
1 'polypeptide(L)' 'MSGLSLILILHAGARPKADKKDPHLFTDETGLLEWNAAIRATMSFVDLAEFMAKRSLLQAAVKRWVEETRGL' A
#
# COMPACT_ATOMS: atom_id res chain seq x y z
N MET A 1 -16.44 0.07 21.52
CA MET A 1 -16.28 -1.19 20.76
C MET A 1 -14.91 -1.18 20.14
N SER A 2 -13.98 -1.99 20.64
CA SER A 2 -12.64 -2.15 20.05
C SER A 2 -12.73 -3.23 18.95
N GLY A 3 -13.10 -2.82 17.73
CA GLY A 3 -12.92 -3.66 16.55
C GLY A 3 -11.44 -3.85 16.27
N LEU A 4 -11.06 -5.03 15.75
CA LEU A 4 -9.70 -5.28 15.26
C LEU A 4 -9.49 -4.45 13.98
N SER A 5 -8.60 -3.47 14.04
CA SER A 5 -8.12 -2.77 12.86
C SER A 5 -7.00 -3.58 12.18
N LEU A 6 -6.96 -3.52 10.85
CA LEU A 6 -5.91 -4.14 10.04
C LEU A 6 -5.10 -3.05 9.37
N ILE A 7 -3.77 -3.12 9.50
CA ILE A 7 -2.83 -2.24 8.81
C ILE A 7 -1.88 -3.12 8.00
N LEU A 8 -1.75 -2.83 6.71
CA LEU A 8 -0.82 -3.50 5.81
C LEU A 8 0.19 -2.48 5.28
N ILE A 9 1.47 -2.78 5.47
CA ILE A 9 2.58 -1.95 5.01
C ILE A 9 3.23 -2.62 3.80
N LEU A 10 3.28 -1.91 2.67
CA LEU A 10 4.00 -2.31 1.48
C LEU A 10 5.37 -1.61 1.48
N HIS A 11 6.45 -2.39 1.36
CA HIS A 11 7.82 -1.88 1.48
C HIS A 11 8.77 -2.59 0.51
N ALA A 12 9.46 -1.88 -0.37
CA ALA A 12 10.40 -2.46 -1.35
C ALA A 12 11.83 -2.70 -0.82
N GLY A 13 11.99 -2.78 0.50
CA GLY A 13 13.27 -3.04 1.18
C GLY A 13 14.16 -1.81 1.42
N ALA A 14 15.41 -2.05 1.84
CA ALA A 14 16.37 -1.01 2.22
C ALA A 14 17.26 -0.59 1.03
N ARG A 15 16.68 0.16 0.09
CA ARG A 15 17.44 0.82 -0.99
C ARG A 15 18.06 2.14 -0.51
N PRO A 16 19.07 2.71 -1.20
CA PRO A 16 19.61 4.03 -0.87
C PRO A 16 18.47 5.02 -0.74
N LYS A 17 18.48 5.82 0.34
CA LYS A 17 17.38 6.65 0.85
C LYS A 17 16.50 7.18 -0.29
N ALA A 18 15.37 6.52 -0.54
CA ALA A 18 14.29 7.11 -1.33
C ALA A 18 13.92 8.42 -0.64
N ASP A 19 14.16 9.53 -1.32
CA ASP A 19 13.90 10.84 -0.76
C ASP A 19 12.38 11.02 -0.66
N LYS A 20 11.89 11.79 0.32
CA LYS A 20 10.44 12.07 0.44
C LYS A 20 9.91 12.84 -0.78
N LYS A 21 10.81 13.40 -1.59
CA LYS A 21 10.51 14.16 -2.81
C LYS A 21 10.49 13.29 -4.07
N ASP A 22 10.93 12.03 -3.98
CA ASP A 22 10.89 11.13 -5.12
C ASP A 22 9.44 10.85 -5.52
N PRO A 23 9.13 10.75 -6.82
CA PRO A 23 7.82 10.33 -7.25
C PRO A 23 7.51 8.95 -6.69
N HIS A 24 6.26 8.74 -6.28
CA HIS A 24 5.79 7.42 -5.86
C HIS A 24 6.02 6.40 -6.99
N LEU A 25 6.23 5.12 -6.63
CA LEU A 25 6.48 4.05 -7.60
C LEU A 25 5.45 4.03 -8.73
N PHE A 26 4.19 4.37 -8.43
CA PHE A 26 3.11 4.49 -9.40
C PHE A 26 1.98 5.37 -8.87
N THR A 27 1.11 5.82 -9.77
CA THR A 27 -0.15 6.49 -9.40
C THR A 27 -1.13 5.47 -8.84
N ASP A 28 -1.65 5.71 -7.64
CA ASP A 28 -2.69 4.86 -7.04
C ASP A 28 -4.07 5.20 -7.61
N GLU A 29 -4.69 4.24 -8.27
CA GLU A 29 -6.07 4.33 -8.76
C GLU A 29 -7.08 3.70 -7.78
N THR A 30 -6.60 2.99 -6.75
CA THR A 30 -7.45 2.29 -5.79
C THR A 30 -7.90 3.18 -4.63
N GLY A 31 -7.16 4.27 -4.38
CA GLY A 31 -7.37 5.16 -3.24
C GLY A 31 -7.06 4.51 -1.89
N LEU A 32 -6.41 3.35 -1.88
CA LEU A 32 -6.05 2.63 -0.65
C LEU A 32 -4.66 2.98 -0.15
N LEU A 33 -3.76 3.47 -1.02
CA LEU A 33 -2.36 3.66 -0.70
C LEU A 33 -2.11 5.05 -0.09
N GLU A 34 -1.81 5.06 1.20
CA GLU A 34 -1.19 6.21 1.84
C GLU A 34 0.33 6.11 1.69
N TRP A 35 0.92 6.93 0.83
CA TRP A 35 2.36 6.92 0.57
C TRP A 35 3.13 7.60 1.72
N ASN A 36 4.00 6.84 2.37
CA ASN A 36 4.87 7.34 3.44
C ASN A 36 6.30 7.64 2.95
N ALA A 37 6.65 7.14 1.77
CA ALA A 37 7.85 7.43 0.98
C ALA A 37 7.64 6.87 -0.44
N ALA A 38 8.48 7.21 -1.41
CA ALA A 38 8.33 6.71 -2.78
C ALA A 38 8.22 5.18 -2.90
N ILE A 39 8.92 4.44 -2.03
CA ILE A 39 8.97 2.96 -2.01
C ILE A 39 8.22 2.33 -0.82
N ARG A 40 7.36 3.10 -0.14
CA ARG A 40 6.62 2.65 1.05
C ARG A 40 5.22 3.24 1.11
N ALA A 41 4.22 2.38 1.17
CA ALA A 41 2.82 2.76 1.34
C ALA A 41 2.15 1.96 2.46
N THR A 42 1.14 2.56 3.09
CA THR A 42 0.31 1.95 4.13
C THR A 42 -1.13 1.88 3.64
N MET A 43 -1.80 0.77 3.92
CA MET A 43 -3.26 0.60 3.78
C MET A 43 -3.84 0.29 5.15
N SER A 44 -4.91 1.00 5.52
CA SER A 44 -5.56 0.85 6.82
C SER A 44 -7.04 0.50 6.64
N PHE A 45 -7.51 -0.46 7.43
CA PHE A 45 -8.91 -0.89 7.49
C PHE A 45 -9.36 -0.87 8.95
N VAL A 46 -10.51 -0.25 9.21
CA VAL A 46 -11.03 -0.03 10.56
C VAL A 46 -11.61 -1.30 11.17
N ASP A 47 -12.12 -2.20 10.32
CA ASP A 47 -12.66 -3.49 10.72
C ASP A 47 -12.68 -4.50 9.56
N LEU A 48 -13.18 -5.71 9.86
CA LEU A 48 -13.32 -6.79 8.89
C LEU A 48 -14.36 -6.46 7.80
N ALA A 49 -15.42 -5.70 8.11
CA ALA A 49 -16.46 -5.39 7.14
C ALA A 49 -15.91 -4.47 6.04
N GLU A 50 -15.14 -3.45 6.42
CA GLU A 50 -14.45 -2.57 5.48
C GLU A 50 -13.41 -3.34 4.66
N PHE A 51 -12.61 -4.20 5.30
CA PHE A 51 -11.64 -5.05 4.60
C PHE A 51 -12.32 -5.91 3.53
N MET A 52 -13.43 -6.56 3.88
CA MET A 52 -14.16 -7.43 2.96
C MET A 52 -14.79 -6.62 1.81
N ALA A 53 -15.33 -5.43 2.09
CA ALA A 53 -15.89 -4.54 1.06
C ALA A 53 -14.82 -4.03 0.08
N LYS A 54 -13.59 -3.80 0.55
CA LYS A 54 -12.47 -3.29 -0.26
C LYS A 54 -11.54 -4.38 -0.81
N ARG A 55 -11.91 -5.66 -0.67
CA ARG A 55 -11.04 -6.80 -1.02
C ARG A 55 -10.54 -6.78 -2.46
N SER A 56 -11.37 -6.41 -3.43
CA SER A 56 -10.98 -6.33 -4.85
C SER A 56 -9.97 -5.21 -5.10
N LEU A 57 -10.17 -4.04 -4.48
CA LEU A 57 -9.25 -2.90 -4.54
C LEU A 57 -7.90 -3.26 -3.90
N LEU A 58 -7.91 -3.96 -2.77
CA LEU A 58 -6.70 -4.48 -2.14
C LEU A 58 -5.94 -5.42 -3.08
N GLN A 59 -6.63 -6.37 -3.72
CA GLN A 59 -6.00 -7.29 -4.67
C GLN A 59 -5.37 -6.54 -5.85
N ALA A 60 -6.06 -5.51 -6.38
CA ALA A 60 -5.54 -4.67 -7.44
C ALA A 60 -4.27 -3.91 -6.99
N ALA A 61 -4.30 -3.27 -5.82
CA ALA A 61 -3.18 -2.54 -5.25
C ALA A 61 -1.96 -3.45 -5.03
N VAL A 62 -2.16 -4.64 -4.44
CA VAL A 62 -1.09 -5.61 -4.19
C VAL A 62 -0.52 -6.17 -5.50
N LYS A 63 -1.37 -6.50 -6.47
CA LYS A 63 -0.91 -6.98 -7.78
C LYS A 63 -0.05 -5.93 -8.48
N ARG A 64 -0.52 -4.68 -8.50
CA ARG A 64 0.22 -3.55 -9.06
C ARG A 64 1.56 -3.36 -8.35
N TRP A 65 1.57 -3.43 -7.01
CA TRP A 65 2.80 -3.35 -6.23
C TRP A 65 3.82 -4.43 -6.63
N VAL A 66 3.38 -5.69 -6.77
CA VAL A 66 4.24 -6.81 -7.17
C VAL A 66 4.77 -6.63 -8.60
N GLU A 67 3.97 -6.07 -9.51
CA GLU A 67 4.40 -5.78 -10.87
C GLU A 67 5.47 -4.68 -10.92
N GLU A 68 5.24 -3.56 -10.24
CA GLU A 68 6.14 -2.40 -10.23
C GLU A 68 7.42 -2.65 -9.42
N THR A 69 7.38 -3.59 -8.47
CA THR A 69 8.56 -4.00 -7.70
C THR A 69 9.24 -5.25 -8.26
N ARG A 70 8.77 -5.80 -9.39
CA ARG A 70 9.39 -6.97 -10.02
C ARG A 70 10.78 -6.61 -10.56
N GLY A 71 11.80 -7.29 -10.06
CA GLY A 71 13.18 -7.08 -10.51
C GLY A 71 13.85 -5.84 -9.92
N LEU A 72 13.19 -5.20 -8.94
CA LEU A 72 13.86 -4.34 -7.98
C LEU A 72 14.70 -5.18 -7.01
#